data_AF-A0A933F6L9-F1
#
_entry.id   AF-A0A933F6L9-F1
#
_cell.length_a   1.000
_cell.length_b   1.000
_cell.length_c   1.000
_cell.angle_alpha   90.00
_cell.angle_beta   90.00
_cell.angle_gamma   90.00
#
_symmetry.space_group_name_H-M   'P 1'
#
loop_
_entity.id
_entity.type
_entity.pdbx_description
1 polymer ?
#
loop_
_entity_poly.entity_id
_entity_poly.type
_entity_poly.pdbx_seq_one_letter_code
_entity_poly.pdbx_strand_id
1 'polypeptide(L)'
;AEPLSKGNRAKVKILFERNYGCSACHETINLAGKVHGGVSGPSLADAGNRLTAGWVSQWLKDPKMFQKKGRMPAFKLDDETAAQLVKYILSMKKETLK
;
A
#
# COMPACT_ATOMS: atom_id res chain seq x y z
N ALA A 1 10.93 -9.42 -4.79
CA ALA A 1 11.33 -8.60 -3.64
C ALA A 1 11.22 -9.45 -2.38
N GLU A 2 12.24 -9.43 -1.53
CA GLU A 2 12.19 -10.20 -0.27
C GLU A 2 10.99 -9.77 0.59
N PRO A 3 10.26 -10.72 1.20
CA PRO A 3 9.14 -10.41 2.09
C PRO A 3 9.60 -9.61 3.32
N LEU A 4 8.76 -8.70 3.80
CA LEU A 4 8.98 -8.05 5.10
C LEU A 4 9.01 -9.11 6.21
N SER A 5 10.01 -9.01 7.10
CA SER A 5 10.04 -9.78 8.36
C SER A 5 8.79 -9.52 9.18
N LYS A 6 8.38 -10.47 10.03
CA LYS A 6 7.16 -10.35 10.86
C LYS A 6 7.17 -9.07 11.71
N GLY A 7 8.30 -8.77 12.37
CA GLY A 7 8.47 -7.57 13.19
C GLY A 7 8.40 -6.27 12.39
N ASN A 8 8.97 -6.25 11.18
CA ASN A 8 8.91 -5.07 10.32
C ASN A 8 7.51 -4.87 9.73
N ARG A 9 6.76 -5.94 9.45
CA ARG A 9 5.41 -5.84 8.88
C ARG A 9 4.45 -5.05 9.77
N ALA A 10 4.53 -5.22 11.10
CA ALA A 10 3.69 -4.45 12.03
C ALA A 10 4.05 -2.95 12.02
N LYS A 11 5.35 -2.61 11.97
CA LYS A 11 5.81 -1.22 11.88
C LYS A 11 5.34 -0.57 10.57
N VAL A 12 5.51 -1.26 9.44
CA VAL A 12 5.11 -0.72 8.14
C VAL A 12 3.59 -0.60 8.02
N LYS A 13 2.83 -1.49 8.67
CA LYS A 13 1.36 -1.33 8.79
C LYS A 13 0.99 -0.02 9.48
N ILE A 14 1.70 0.37 10.55
CA ILE A 14 1.47 1.65 11.22
C ILE A 14 1.78 2.82 10.27
N LEU A 15 2.90 2.77 9.55
CA LEU A 15 3.23 3.78 8.54
C LEU A 15 2.10 3.90 7.50
N PHE A 16 1.65 2.77 6.96
CA PHE A 16 0.60 2.70 5.95
C PHE A 16 -0.75 3.22 6.45
N GLU A 17 -1.22 2.78 7.61
CA GLU A 17 -2.57 3.13 8.10
C GLU A 17 -2.65 4.47 8.82
N ARG A 18 -1.64 4.81 9.63
CA ARG A 18 -1.69 5.95 10.55
C ARG A 18 -0.88 7.13 10.07
N ASN A 19 0.37 6.91 9.63
CA ASN A 19 1.25 8.02 9.27
C ASN A 19 0.89 8.59 7.90
N TYR A 20 0.60 7.72 6.93
CA TYR A 20 0.25 8.12 5.56
C TYR A 20 -1.25 7.96 5.24
N GLY A 21 -2.03 7.36 6.15
CA GLY A 21 -3.48 7.33 6.05
C GLY A 21 -4.02 6.57 4.83
N CYS A 22 -3.26 5.63 4.27
CA CYS A 22 -3.59 4.97 3.00
C CYS A 22 -4.96 4.26 3.06
N SER A 23 -5.26 3.61 4.19
CA SER A 23 -6.52 2.90 4.43
C SER A 23 -7.73 3.82 4.59
N ALA A 24 -7.54 5.13 4.74
CA ALA A 24 -8.66 6.08 4.78
C ALA A 24 -9.37 6.19 3.42
N CYS A 25 -8.65 5.91 2.33
CA CYS A 25 -9.20 5.96 0.97
C CYS A 25 -9.20 4.61 0.27
N HIS A 26 -8.29 3.69 0.61
CA HIS A 26 -8.16 2.41 -0.06
C HIS A 26 -8.64 1.26 0.81
N GLU A 27 -9.37 0.33 0.20
CA GLU A 27 -9.67 -0.95 0.82
C GLU A 27 -8.40 -1.81 0.88
N THR A 28 -8.18 -2.47 2.01
CA THR A 28 -7.02 -3.32 2.29
C THR A 28 -7.45 -4.56 3.06
N ILE A 29 -6.49 -5.47 3.30
CA ILE A 29 -6.69 -6.65 4.13
C ILE A 29 -6.08 -6.42 5.51
N ASN A 30 -6.87 -6.61 6.57
CA ASN A 30 -6.36 -6.53 7.94
C ASN A 30 -5.64 -7.83 8.33
N LEU A 31 -5.05 -7.85 9.54
CA LEU A 31 -4.33 -9.03 10.03
C LEU A 31 -5.21 -10.29 10.19
N ALA A 32 -6.53 -10.14 10.22
CA ALA A 32 -7.48 -11.25 10.28
C ALA A 32 -7.88 -11.77 8.89
N GLY A 33 -7.32 -11.22 7.81
CA GLY A 33 -7.66 -11.63 6.44
C GLY A 33 -8.94 -10.99 5.89
N LYS A 34 -9.53 -10.02 6.60
CA LYS A 34 -10.78 -9.35 6.21
C LYS A 34 -10.52 -8.03 5.49
N VAL A 35 -11.35 -7.73 4.50
CA VAL A 35 -11.36 -6.45 3.81
C VAL A 35 -11.83 -5.34 4.76
N HIS A 36 -11.16 -4.18 4.72
CA HIS A 36 -11.50 -2.98 5.46
C HIS A 36 -10.90 -1.74 4.79
N GLY A 37 -11.30 -0.54 5.21
CA GLY A 37 -10.74 0.72 4.69
C GLY A 37 -11.75 1.52 3.89
N GLY A 38 -11.28 2.58 3.24
CA GLY A 38 -12.11 3.46 2.42
C GLY A 38 -12.31 2.95 1.00
N VAL A 39 -13.38 3.39 0.35
CA VAL A 39 -13.73 3.02 -1.04
C VAL A 39 -13.50 4.16 -2.04
N SER A 40 -12.94 5.28 -1.59
CA SER A 40 -12.70 6.48 -2.40
C SER A 40 -11.53 6.31 -3.38
N GLY A 41 -10.64 5.37 -3.12
CA GLY A 41 -9.55 4.93 -3.99
C GLY A 41 -9.71 3.46 -4.39
N PRO A 42 -8.97 2.98 -5.40
CA PRO A 42 -9.05 1.59 -5.83
C PRO A 42 -8.63 0.64 -4.72
N SER A 43 -9.32 -0.49 -4.59
CA SER A 43 -8.97 -1.53 -3.61
C SER A 43 -7.52 -2.01 -3.80
N LEU A 44 -6.79 -2.14 -2.69
CA LEU A 44 -5.44 -2.70 -2.63
C LEU A 44 -5.45 -4.14 -2.09
N ALA A 45 -6.61 -4.72 -1.80
CA ALA A 45 -6.72 -6.06 -1.21
C ALA A 45 -6.00 -7.14 -2.04
N ASP A 46 -5.94 -7.00 -3.36
CA ASP A 46 -5.25 -7.91 -4.28
C ASP A 46 -4.06 -7.24 -5.01
N ALA A 47 -3.55 -6.12 -4.48
CA ALA A 47 -2.50 -5.33 -5.10
C ALA A 47 -1.27 -6.17 -5.47
N GLY A 48 -0.88 -7.11 -4.62
CA GLY A 48 0.24 -8.02 -4.83
C GLY A 48 0.05 -9.08 -5.93
N ASN A 49 -1.19 -9.30 -6.40
CA ASN A 49 -1.45 -10.14 -7.57
C ASN A 49 -1.41 -9.33 -8.87
N ARG A 50 -1.74 -8.03 -8.83
CA ARG A 50 -1.96 -7.21 -10.04
C ARG A 50 -0.90 -6.14 -10.32
N LEU A 51 -0.08 -5.78 -9.33
CA LEU A 51 0.91 -4.69 -9.42
C LEU A 51 2.34 -5.21 -9.32
N THR A 52 3.28 -4.41 -9.84
CA THR A 52 4.72 -4.65 -9.72
C THR A 52 5.38 -3.62 -8.81
N ALA A 53 6.55 -3.95 -8.25
CA ALA A 53 7.27 -3.05 -7.33
C ALA A 53 7.64 -1.71 -7.97
N GLY A 54 8.12 -1.74 -9.22
CA GLY A 54 8.46 -0.52 -9.96
C GLY A 54 7.24 0.38 -10.18
N TRP A 55 6.09 -0.20 -10.49
CA TRP A 55 4.85 0.56 -10.68
C TRP A 55 4.39 1.23 -9.39
N VAL A 56 4.34 0.48 -8.27
CA VAL A 56 3.92 1.03 -6.96
C VAL A 56 4.90 2.11 -6.51
N SER A 57 6.21 1.91 -6.69
CA SER A 57 7.23 2.89 -6.33
C SER A 57 7.04 4.22 -7.08
N GLN A 58 6.83 4.16 -8.40
CA GLN A 58 6.59 5.37 -9.19
C GLN A 58 5.28 6.06 -8.82
N TRP A 59 4.21 5.29 -8.56
CA TRP A 59 2.93 5.84 -8.14
C TRP A 59 3.02 6.58 -6.80
N LEU A 60 3.76 6.02 -5.82
CA LEU A 60 3.97 6.67 -4.52
C LEU A 60 4.81 7.95 -4.65
N LYS A 61 5.75 7.99 -5.61
CA LYS A 61 6.62 9.15 -5.85
C LYS A 61 5.87 10.31 -6.49
N ASP A 62 5.06 10.04 -7.52
CA ASP A 62 4.26 11.06 -8.19
C ASP A 62 2.95 10.48 -8.74
N PRO A 63 1.87 10.44 -7.93
CA PRO A 63 0.59 9.91 -8.38
C PRO A 63 -0.06 10.79 -9.46
N LYS A 64 0.31 12.08 -9.57
CA LYS A 64 -0.26 13.00 -10.57
C LYS A 64 0.26 12.72 -11.98
N MET A 65 1.44 12.11 -12.10
CA MET A 65 1.96 11.61 -13.37
C MET A 65 1.00 10.58 -13.99
N PHE A 66 0.40 9.72 -13.17
CA PHE A 66 -0.53 8.68 -13.61
C PHE A 66 -1.98 9.16 -13.66
N GLN A 67 -2.40 9.95 -12.66
CA GLN A 67 -3.78 10.43 -12.54
C GLN A 67 -3.81 11.91 -12.16
N LYS A 68 -3.80 12.78 -13.18
CA LYS A 68 -3.75 14.24 -13.02
C LYS A 68 -4.87 14.82 -12.15
N LYS A 69 -6.09 14.27 -12.27
CA LYS A 69 -7.28 14.70 -11.51
C LYS A 69 -7.49 13.89 -10.21
N GLY A 70 -6.53 13.05 -9.82
CA GLY A 70 -6.60 12.22 -8.63
C GLY A 70 -6.46 13.03 -7.34
N ARG A 71 -7.10 12.55 -6.27
CA ARG A 71 -7.02 13.16 -4.93
C ARG A 71 -5.91 12.58 -4.06
N MET A 72 -5.23 11.53 -4.53
CA MET A 72 -4.13 10.91 -3.78
C MET A 72 -2.98 11.92 -3.66
N PRO A 73 -2.51 12.21 -2.43
CA PRO A 73 -1.43 13.17 -2.22
C PRO A 73 -0.09 12.58 -2.70
N ALA A 74 0.83 13.46 -3.12
CA ALA A 74 2.23 13.10 -3.32
C ALA A 74 2.93 13.11 -1.96
N PHE A 75 3.39 11.96 -1.50
CA PHE A 75 4.04 11.83 -0.20
C PHE A 75 5.53 12.16 -0.30
N LYS A 76 6.06 12.88 0.69
CA LYS A 76 7.51 13.05 0.86
C LYS A 76 8.04 11.85 1.64
N LEU A 77 8.32 10.76 0.92
CA LEU A 77 8.89 9.53 1.48
C LEU A 77 10.41 9.54 1.28
N ASP A 78 11.16 9.11 2.29
CA ASP A 78 12.54 8.66 2.07
C ASP A 78 12.55 7.29 1.38
N ASP A 79 13.70 6.93 0.80
CA ASP A 79 13.84 5.72 -0.01
C ASP A 79 13.56 4.43 0.77
N GLU A 80 13.93 4.40 2.06
CA GLU A 80 13.70 3.23 2.91
C GLU A 80 12.20 3.06 3.17
N THR A 81 11.52 4.13 3.59
CA THR A 81 10.07 4.12 3.82
C THR A 81 9.31 3.76 2.55
N ALA A 82 9.69 4.32 1.40
CA ALA A 82 9.07 4.01 0.11
C ALA A 82 9.23 2.52 -0.24
N ALA A 83 10.44 1.97 -0.10
CA ALA A 83 10.68 0.56 -0.37
C ALA A 83 9.88 -0.37 0.57
N GLN A 84 9.77 0.01 1.85
CA GLN A 84 8.99 -0.74 2.83
C GLN A 84 7.48 -0.72 2.50
N LEU A 85 6.92 0.44 2.16
CA LEU A 85 5.51 0.58 1.74
C LEU A 85 5.22 -0.21 0.46
N VAL A 86 6.12 -0.18 -0.52
CA VAL A 86 5.99 -1.01 -1.74
C VAL A 86 5.92 -2.48 -1.39
N LYS A 87 6.84 -2.98 -0.56
CA LYS A 87 6.83 -4.39 -0.11
C LYS A 87 5.55 -4.73 0.65
N TYR A 88 5.02 -3.80 1.45
CA TYR A 88 3.80 -4.00 2.22
C TYR A 88 2.56 -4.07 1.32
N ILE A 89 2.41 -3.14 0.37
CA ILE A 89 1.30 -3.14 -0.61
C ILE A 89 1.32 -4.44 -1.43
N LEU A 90 2.50 -4.87 -1.91
CA LEU A 90 2.64 -6.10 -2.68
C LEU A 90 2.46 -7.38 -1.86
N SER A 91 2.44 -7.28 -0.52
CA SER A 91 2.13 -8.42 0.33
C SER A 91 0.63 -8.72 0.42
N MET A 92 -0.24 -7.80 -0.03
CA MET A 92 -1.69 -7.96 -0.07
C MET A 92 -2.07 -8.81 -1.28
N LYS A 93 -2.36 -10.09 -1.04
CA LYS A 93 -2.72 -11.03 -2.11
C LYS A 93 -4.03 -11.74 -1.82
N LYS A 94 -4.79 -12.16 -2.84
CA LYS A 94 -6.07 -12.88 -2.65
C LYS A 94 -5.92 -14.12 -1.79
N GLU A 95 -4.79 -14.82 -1.89
CA GLU A 95 -4.46 -16.00 -1.09
C GLU A 95 -4.31 -15.70 0.42
N THR A 96 -4.25 -14.42 0.80
CA THR A 96 -4.23 -13.96 2.19
C THR A 96 -5.60 -13.55 2.73
N LEU A 97 -6.64 -13.55 1.89
CA LEU A 97 -8.03 -13.39 2.31
C LEU A 97 -8.49 -14.66 3.03
N LYS A 98 -9.19 -14.51 4.14
CA LYS A 98 -9.80 -15.61 4.90
C LYS A 98 -11.31 -15.47 4.96
#